data_AF-A0A941L0U3-F1
#
_entry.id   AF-A0A941L0U3-F1
#
_cell.length_a   1.000
_cell.length_b   1.000
_cell.length_c   1.000
_cell.angle_alpha   90.00
_cell.angle_beta   90.00
_cell.angle_gamma   90.00
#
_symmetry.space_group_name_H-M   'P 1'
#
loop_
_entity.id
_entity.type
_entity.pdbx_description
1 polymer ?
#
loop_
_entity_poly.entity_id
_entity_poly.type
_entity_poly.pdbx_seq_one_letter_code
_entity_poly.pdbx_strand_id
1 'polypeptide(L)'
;MALHYLGLNPNSEDKGDLKKAETMVRAVRGNYKYFHNGSYRDDLANGDICVALGYNGIVLAGSAIAKTIDPDREIAYSIPKIGSLIWFDVMAIPADAPNPDGAHEFINFILEPAIGSSISNMVKYAVPNLGADEFVEPEIFNDPGIYPSDEVKETLFALNAHTQKYDRILNRAWTNIKTNR
;
A
#
# COMPACT_ATOMS: atom_id res chain seq x y z
N MET A 1 9.26 -4.66 -3.09
CA MET A 1 10.10 -4.28 -1.93
C MET A 1 11.42 -5.05 -1.85
N ALA A 2 11.45 -6.39 -1.76
CA ALA A 2 12.70 -7.13 -1.58
C ALA A 2 13.75 -6.89 -2.68
N LEU A 3 13.35 -6.93 -3.95
CA LEU A 3 14.23 -6.60 -5.10
C LEU A 3 14.77 -5.17 -4.99
N HIS A 4 13.88 -4.21 -4.75
CA HIS A 4 14.21 -2.79 -4.59
C HIS A 4 15.24 -2.55 -3.49
N TYR A 5 15.05 -3.17 -2.32
CA TYR A 5 15.98 -3.10 -1.20
C TYR A 5 17.38 -3.61 -1.55
N LEU A 6 17.48 -4.61 -2.43
CA LEU A 6 18.74 -5.16 -2.93
C LEU A 6 19.35 -4.32 -4.07
N GLY A 7 18.77 -3.18 -4.42
CA GLY A 7 19.20 -2.35 -5.56
C GLY A 7 18.91 -3.00 -6.92
N LEU A 8 18.01 -3.98 -6.97
CA LEU A 8 17.61 -4.67 -8.20
C LEU A 8 16.34 -4.03 -8.76
N ASN A 9 16.14 -4.18 -10.07
CA ASN A 9 14.91 -3.73 -10.73
C ASN A 9 13.68 -4.40 -10.06
N PRO A 10 12.74 -3.61 -9.48
CA PRO A 10 11.54 -4.16 -8.86
C PRO A 10 10.63 -4.95 -9.81
N ASN A 11 10.78 -4.70 -11.12
CA ASN A 11 10.08 -5.38 -12.21
C ASN A 11 10.92 -6.46 -12.90
N SER A 12 12.04 -6.90 -12.29
CA SER A 12 12.86 -7.99 -12.84
C SER A 12 12.05 -9.29 -12.91
N GLU A 13 12.10 -9.96 -14.07
CA GLU A 13 11.63 -11.34 -14.24
C GLU A 13 12.79 -12.36 -14.26
N ASP A 14 14.00 -11.91 -13.93
CA ASP A 14 15.15 -12.81 -13.85
C ASP A 14 15.02 -13.76 -12.65
N LYS A 15 15.26 -15.05 -12.90
CA LYS A 15 15.16 -16.07 -11.83
C LYS A 15 16.26 -15.92 -10.78
N GLY A 16 17.44 -15.45 -11.18
CA GLY A 16 18.55 -15.18 -10.29
C GLY A 16 18.22 -14.03 -9.33
N ASP A 17 17.64 -12.95 -9.84
CA ASP A 17 17.17 -11.83 -9.02
C ASP A 17 16.07 -12.25 -8.04
N LEU A 18 15.06 -13.01 -8.50
CA LEU A 18 14.06 -13.58 -7.62
C LEU A 18 14.69 -14.48 -6.54
N LYS A 19 15.73 -15.24 -6.88
CA LYS A 19 16.43 -16.08 -5.91
C LYS A 19 17.16 -15.26 -4.86
N LYS A 20 17.81 -14.15 -5.23
CA LYS A 20 18.44 -13.22 -4.28
C LYS A 20 17.40 -12.63 -3.33
N ALA A 21 16.26 -12.19 -3.86
CA ALA A 21 15.15 -11.67 -3.05
C ALA A 21 14.59 -12.73 -2.08
N GLU A 22 14.39 -13.97 -2.55
CA GLU A 22 13.95 -15.08 -1.70
C GLU A 22 14.94 -15.33 -0.56
N THR A 23 16.23 -15.40 -0.85
CA THR A 23 17.29 -15.59 0.16
C THR A 23 17.28 -14.48 1.20
N MET A 24 17.14 -13.22 0.77
CA MET A 24 17.07 -12.08 1.69
C MET A 24 15.87 -12.19 2.63
N VAL A 25 14.66 -12.42 2.11
CA VAL A 25 13.46 -12.53 2.94
C VAL A 25 13.54 -13.74 3.89
N ARG A 26 14.11 -14.86 3.43
CA ARG A 26 14.33 -16.04 4.27
C ARG A 26 15.28 -15.80 5.42
N ALA A 27 16.36 -15.05 5.22
CA ALA A 27 17.34 -14.78 6.26
C ALA A 27 16.73 -14.09 7.50
N VAL A 28 15.65 -13.32 7.32
CA VAL A 28 14.93 -12.62 8.39
C VAL A 28 13.58 -13.24 8.74
N ARG A 29 13.20 -14.35 8.10
CA ARG A 29 11.87 -14.98 8.21
C ARG A 29 11.51 -15.37 9.64
N GLY A 30 12.51 -15.73 10.46
CA GLY A 30 12.33 -16.07 11.88
C GLY A 30 11.82 -14.91 12.74
N ASN A 31 12.01 -13.67 12.29
CA ASN A 31 11.55 -12.47 13.00
C ASN A 31 10.10 -12.09 12.67
N TYR A 32 9.45 -12.81 11.74
CA TYR A 32 8.12 -12.44 11.25
C TYR A 32 7.06 -13.16 12.08
N LYS A 33 6.24 -12.39 12.80
CA LYS A 33 5.11 -12.92 13.59
C LYS A 33 4.09 -13.63 12.69
N TYR A 34 3.72 -13.01 11.57
CA TYR A 34 2.78 -13.57 10.59
C TYR A 34 2.90 -12.88 9.21
N PHE A 35 2.15 -13.40 8.22
CA PHE A 35 1.87 -12.70 6.97
C PHE A 35 0.36 -12.48 6.83
N HIS A 36 -0.09 -11.23 6.85
CA HIS A 36 -1.49 -10.86 6.68
C HIS A 36 -1.59 -9.44 6.13
N ASN A 37 -2.59 -9.16 5.29
CA ASN A 37 -2.74 -7.87 4.60
C ASN A 37 -3.68 -6.88 5.33
N GLY A 38 -3.97 -7.08 6.62
CA GLY A 38 -5.05 -6.33 7.29
C GLY A 38 -5.03 -6.36 8.82
N SER A 39 -4.78 -7.52 9.44
CA SER A 39 -4.72 -7.65 10.91
C SER A 39 -3.72 -6.71 11.58
N TYR A 40 -2.68 -6.27 10.85
CA TYR A 40 -1.68 -5.35 11.38
C TYR A 40 -2.27 -3.99 11.80
N ARG A 41 -3.45 -3.59 11.30
CA ARG A 41 -4.12 -2.36 11.75
C ARG A 41 -4.42 -2.40 13.24
N ASP A 42 -5.19 -3.41 13.64
CA ASP A 42 -5.69 -3.55 14.99
C ASP A 42 -4.56 -4.02 15.92
N ASP A 43 -3.65 -4.87 15.44
CA ASP A 43 -2.47 -5.30 16.20
C ASP A 43 -1.50 -4.14 16.48
N LEU A 44 -1.28 -3.22 15.53
CA LEU A 44 -0.52 -1.99 15.80
C LEU A 44 -1.26 -1.13 16.83
N ALA A 45 -2.56 -0.93 16.65
CA ALA A 45 -3.37 -0.12 17.54
C ALA A 45 -3.37 -0.63 18.98
N ASN A 46 -3.44 -1.96 19.16
CA ASN A 46 -3.40 -2.64 20.46
C ASN A 46 -2.00 -2.83 21.03
N GLY A 47 -0.95 -2.58 20.25
CA GLY A 47 0.45 -2.74 20.69
C GLY A 47 0.94 -4.20 20.65
N ASP A 48 0.22 -5.08 19.97
CA ASP A 48 0.55 -6.49 19.80
C ASP A 48 1.72 -6.71 18.84
N ILE A 49 1.98 -5.74 17.97
CA ILE A 49 3.17 -5.65 17.11
C ILE A 49 3.73 -4.24 17.13
N CYS A 50 5.04 -4.10 16.89
CA CYS A 50 5.72 -2.81 16.86
C CYS A 50 6.10 -2.34 15.44
N VAL A 51 5.95 -3.19 14.43
CA VAL A 51 6.30 -2.87 13.03
C VAL A 51 5.48 -3.72 12.05
N ALA A 52 5.09 -3.11 10.93
CA ALA A 52 4.43 -3.80 9.82
C ALA A 52 4.92 -3.22 8.48
N LEU A 53 5.04 -4.09 7.47
CA LEU A 53 5.05 -3.64 6.08
C LEU A 53 3.57 -3.50 5.65
N GLY A 54 3.10 -2.27 5.51
CA GLY A 54 1.68 -1.98 5.31
C GLY A 54 1.42 -0.78 4.40
N TYR A 55 0.15 -0.59 4.06
CA TYR A 55 -0.35 0.54 3.28
C TYR A 55 -0.61 1.74 4.21
N ASN A 56 -0.35 2.94 3.72
CA ASN A 56 -0.43 4.18 4.49
C ASN A 56 -1.79 4.35 5.17
N GLY A 57 -2.90 4.28 4.44
CA GLY A 57 -4.24 4.48 5.02
C GLY A 57 -4.60 3.46 6.11
N ILE A 58 -4.13 2.21 6.00
CA ILE A 58 -4.35 1.19 7.05
C ILE A 58 -3.54 1.51 8.31
N VAL A 59 -2.27 1.92 8.16
CA VAL A 59 -1.43 2.31 9.31
C VAL A 59 -1.99 3.56 9.99
N LEU A 60 -2.41 4.56 9.21
CA LEU A 60 -2.97 5.82 9.74
C LEU A 60 -4.32 5.60 10.43
N ALA A 61 -5.17 4.72 9.89
CA ALA A 61 -6.39 4.30 10.58
C ALA A 61 -6.07 3.60 11.91
N GLY A 62 -5.04 2.75 11.94
CA GLY A 62 -4.53 2.13 13.18
C GLY A 62 -4.05 3.18 14.19
N SER A 63 -3.35 4.22 13.74
CA SER A 63 -2.91 5.35 14.56
C SER A 63 -4.09 6.11 15.19
N ALA A 64 -5.14 6.38 14.40
CA ALA A 64 -6.36 7.01 14.92
C ALA A 64 -7.06 6.14 15.98
N ILE A 65 -7.15 4.82 15.76
CA ILE A 65 -7.72 3.88 16.75
C ILE A 65 -6.87 3.83 18.01
N ALA A 66 -5.54 3.76 17.88
CA ALA A 66 -4.61 3.69 19.00
C ALA A 66 -4.81 4.84 19.99
N LYS A 67 -4.95 6.07 19.48
CA LYS A 67 -5.19 7.27 20.31
C LYS A 67 -6.48 7.21 21.13
N THR A 68 -7.48 6.42 20.70
CA THR A 68 -8.71 6.21 21.48
C THR A 68 -8.55 5.19 22.61
N ILE A 69 -7.58 4.29 22.48
CA ILE A 69 -7.27 3.23 23.45
C ILE A 69 -6.26 3.75 24.48
N ASP A 70 -5.22 4.41 24.00
CA ASP A 70 -4.07 4.86 24.75
C ASP A 70 -3.56 6.17 24.12
N PRO A 71 -3.88 7.35 24.71
CA PRO A 71 -3.51 8.65 24.17
C PRO A 71 -1.99 8.86 23.98
N ASP A 72 -1.16 8.12 24.72
CA ASP A 72 0.30 8.20 24.64
C ASP A 72 0.89 7.27 23.55
N ARG A 73 0.04 6.48 22.86
CA ARG A 73 0.48 5.57 21.82
C ARG A 73 0.68 6.27 20.48
N GLU A 74 1.93 6.28 20.05
CA GLU A 74 2.32 6.82 18.76
C GLU A 74 2.51 5.73 17.71
N ILE A 75 1.77 5.83 16.62
CA ILE A 75 1.95 5.00 15.41
C ILE A 75 2.14 5.96 14.24
N ALA A 76 3.23 5.76 13.50
CA ALA A 76 3.59 6.54 12.33
C ALA A 76 3.70 5.65 11.09
N TYR A 77 3.40 6.24 9.93
CA TYR A 77 3.72 5.68 8.63
C TYR A 77 4.98 6.36 8.08
N SER A 78 5.84 5.59 7.41
CA SER A 78 7.06 6.13 6.83
C SER A 78 7.35 5.44 5.50
N ILE A 79 7.64 6.26 4.48
CA ILE A 79 8.21 5.80 3.21
C ILE A 79 9.72 5.64 3.45
N PRO A 80 10.31 4.44 3.24
CA PRO A 80 11.75 4.24 3.41
C PRO A 80 12.56 5.16 2.49
N LYS A 81 13.76 5.58 2.92
CA LYS A 81 14.65 6.46 2.13
C LYS A 81 15.01 5.92 0.75
N ILE A 82 15.02 4.60 0.61
CA ILE A 82 15.28 3.94 -0.68
C ILE A 82 14.09 4.07 -1.65
N GLY A 83 12.94 4.53 -1.17
CA GLY A 83 11.67 4.52 -1.87
C GLY A 83 10.81 3.30 -1.58
N SER A 84 9.61 3.28 -2.18
CA SER A 84 8.62 2.23 -1.99
C SER A 84 7.78 2.03 -3.25
N LEU A 85 6.90 1.03 -3.20
CA LEU A 85 5.85 0.85 -4.19
C LEU A 85 4.92 2.07 -4.19
N ILE A 86 4.71 2.68 -5.36
CA ILE A 86 3.53 3.50 -5.64
C ILE A 86 2.48 2.64 -6.34
N TRP A 87 1.22 2.84 -5.98
CA TRP A 87 0.10 2.05 -6.45
C TRP A 87 -1.12 2.94 -6.66
N PHE A 88 -2.05 2.45 -7.48
CA PHE A 88 -3.26 3.16 -7.86
C PHE A 88 -4.41 2.16 -7.89
N ASP A 89 -5.42 2.35 -7.04
CA ASP A 89 -6.67 1.62 -7.13
C ASP A 89 -7.59 2.33 -8.13
N VAL A 90 -8.19 1.56 -9.04
CA VAL A 90 -9.01 2.09 -10.13
C VAL A 90 -10.38 1.43 -10.15
N MET A 91 -11.40 2.21 -10.49
CA MET A 91 -12.72 1.69 -10.82
C MET A 91 -12.73 1.24 -12.28
N ALA A 92 -13.24 0.03 -12.53
CA ALA A 92 -13.43 -0.51 -13.87
C ALA A 92 -14.81 -1.16 -13.97
N ILE A 93 -15.46 -1.05 -15.13
CA ILE A 93 -16.76 -1.68 -15.40
C ILE A 93 -16.50 -3.03 -16.09
N PRO A 94 -16.89 -4.16 -15.49
CA PRO A 94 -16.79 -5.48 -16.14
C PRO A 94 -17.54 -5.50 -17.48
N ALA A 95 -17.01 -6.24 -18.46
CA ALA A 95 -17.61 -6.34 -19.79
C ALA A 95 -19.04 -6.96 -19.79
N ASP A 96 -19.36 -7.73 -18.76
CA ASP A 96 -20.64 -8.39 -18.52
C ASP A 96 -21.46 -7.74 -17.39
N ALA A 97 -21.13 -6.49 -17.02
CA ALA A 97 -21.86 -5.77 -15.97
C ALA A 97 -23.37 -5.68 -16.33
N PRO A 98 -24.28 -6.08 -15.42
CA PRO A 98 -25.71 -6.08 -15.69
C PRO A 98 -26.35 -4.68 -15.71
N ASN A 99 -25.63 -3.66 -15.22
CA ASN A 99 -26.06 -2.27 -15.20
C ASN A 99 -24.84 -1.32 -15.40
N PRO A 100 -24.32 -1.21 -16.63
CA PRO A 100 -23.17 -0.34 -16.92
C PRO A 100 -23.51 1.14 -16.73
N ASP A 101 -24.75 1.56 -17.03
CA ASP A 101 -25.19 2.95 -16.88
C ASP A 101 -25.13 3.40 -15.42
N GLY A 102 -25.65 2.58 -14.49
CA GLY A 102 -25.54 2.87 -13.05
C GLY A 102 -24.10 2.89 -12.54
N ALA A 103 -23.21 2.08 -13.14
CA ALA A 103 -21.79 2.12 -12.80
C ALA A 103 -21.12 3.42 -13.28
N HIS A 104 -21.49 3.93 -14.46
CA HIS A 104 -21.05 5.24 -14.93
C HIS A 104 -21.54 6.38 -14.03
N GLU A 105 -22.80 6.36 -13.61
CA GLU A 105 -23.35 7.36 -12.67
C GLU A 105 -22.61 7.34 -11.32
N PHE A 106 -22.30 6.15 -10.80
CA PHE A 106 -21.52 6.04 -9.57
C PHE A 106 -20.09 6.57 -9.73
N ILE A 107 -19.41 6.24 -10.83
CA ILE A 107 -18.07 6.77 -11.11
C ILE A 107 -18.11 8.30 -11.22
N ASN A 108 -19.11 8.87 -11.90
CA ASN A 108 -19.28 10.31 -12.00
C ASN A 108 -19.47 10.96 -10.61
N PHE A 109 -20.32 10.38 -9.76
CA PHE A 109 -20.52 10.85 -8.39
C PHE A 109 -19.21 10.85 -7.58
N ILE A 110 -18.42 9.78 -7.67
CA ILE A 110 -17.13 9.69 -6.97
C ILE A 110 -16.11 10.71 -7.50
N LEU A 111 -16.17 11.04 -8.79
CA LEU A 111 -15.30 12.03 -9.42
C LEU A 111 -15.63 13.49 -9.06
N GLU A 112 -16.80 13.76 -8.45
CA GLU A 112 -17.10 15.10 -7.94
C GLU A 112 -16.06 15.51 -6.87
N PRO A 113 -15.44 16.70 -6.96
CA PRO A 113 -14.36 17.11 -6.07
C PRO A 113 -14.65 16.97 -4.58
N ALA A 114 -15.84 17.41 -4.14
CA ALA A 114 -16.27 17.33 -2.75
C ALA A 114 -16.51 15.88 -2.27
N ILE A 115 -16.94 14.99 -3.17
CA ILE A 115 -17.15 13.58 -2.84
C ILE A 115 -15.80 12.87 -2.73
N GLY A 116 -14.94 13.00 -3.74
CA GLY A 116 -13.61 12.41 -3.74
C GLY A 116 -12.76 12.84 -2.54
N SER A 117 -12.80 14.13 -2.18
CA SER A 117 -12.09 14.65 -1.00
C SER A 117 -12.67 14.12 0.31
N SER A 118 -14.01 14.00 0.43
CA SER A 118 -14.63 13.44 1.62
C SER A 118 -14.18 12.00 1.89
N ILE A 119 -14.02 11.20 0.81
CA ILE A 119 -13.46 9.85 0.89
C ILE A 119 -12.01 9.91 1.34
N SER A 120 -11.17 10.73 0.69
CA SER A 120 -9.76 10.94 1.07
C SER A 120 -9.61 11.32 2.55
N ASN A 121 -10.41 12.27 3.04
CA ASN A 121 -10.40 12.71 4.43
C ASN A 121 -10.77 11.57 5.38
N MET A 122 -11.67 10.67 5.00
CA MET A 122 -12.06 9.52 5.79
C MET A 122 -11.00 8.39 5.77
N VAL A 123 -10.57 7.96 4.59
CA VAL A 123 -9.74 6.74 4.42
C VAL A 123 -8.24 7.01 4.40
N LYS A 124 -7.83 8.28 4.43
CA LYS A 124 -6.43 8.73 4.53
C LYS A 124 -5.58 8.28 3.34
N TYR A 125 -6.15 8.37 2.13
CA TYR A 125 -5.47 8.15 0.85
C TYR A 125 -5.61 9.40 -0.03
N ALA A 126 -4.57 9.70 -0.80
CA ALA A 126 -4.60 10.83 -1.72
C ALA A 126 -5.69 10.65 -2.79
N VAL A 127 -6.38 11.75 -3.11
CA VAL A 127 -7.36 11.78 -4.19
C VAL A 127 -6.66 12.16 -5.50
N PRO A 128 -6.85 11.43 -6.62
CA PRO A 128 -6.19 11.73 -7.89
C PRO A 128 -6.83 12.90 -8.66
N ASN A 129 -7.92 13.47 -8.13
CA ASN A 129 -8.61 14.61 -8.71
C ASN A 129 -7.99 15.92 -8.18
N LEU A 130 -7.23 16.61 -9.02
CA LEU A 130 -6.60 17.89 -8.66
C LEU A 130 -7.60 18.97 -8.24
N GLY A 131 -8.84 18.93 -8.74
CA GLY A 131 -9.90 19.84 -8.31
C GLY A 131 -10.41 19.55 -6.90
N ALA A 132 -10.09 18.38 -6.33
CA ALA A 132 -10.48 18.00 -4.98
C ALA A 132 -9.51 18.53 -3.91
N ASP A 133 -8.29 18.95 -4.28
CA ASP A 133 -7.24 19.37 -3.35
C ASP A 133 -7.71 20.47 -2.39
N GLU A 134 -8.54 21.42 -2.85
CA GLU A 134 -9.07 22.51 -2.03
C GLU A 134 -10.05 22.05 -0.94
N PHE A 135 -10.60 20.83 -1.06
CA PHE A 135 -11.54 20.24 -0.12
C PHE A 135 -10.88 19.19 0.79
N VAL A 136 -9.61 18.86 0.57
CA VAL A 136 -8.87 17.94 1.43
C VAL A 136 -8.50 18.67 2.73
N GLU A 137 -8.73 18.03 3.87
CA GLU A 137 -8.39 18.59 5.17
C GLU A 137 -6.88 18.91 5.26
N PRO A 138 -6.46 20.07 5.81
CA PRO A 138 -5.04 20.44 5.85
C PRO A 138 -4.16 19.40 6.54
N GLU A 139 -4.66 18.69 7.55
CA GLU A 139 -3.94 17.62 8.25
C GLU A 139 -3.65 16.42 7.34
N ILE A 140 -4.48 16.20 6.32
CA ILE A 140 -4.36 15.11 5.34
C ILE A 140 -3.48 15.55 4.18
N PHE A 141 -3.73 16.75 3.65
CA PHE A 141 -2.98 17.29 2.52
C PHE A 141 -1.50 17.52 2.85
N ASN A 142 -1.18 17.86 4.11
CA ASN A 142 0.19 18.09 4.54
C ASN A 142 0.86 16.84 5.15
N ASP A 143 0.20 15.68 5.20
CA ASP A 143 0.82 14.43 5.66
C ASP A 143 1.73 13.86 4.56
N PRO A 144 3.06 13.80 4.74
CA PRO A 144 4.00 13.33 3.72
C PRO A 144 3.88 11.81 3.45
N GLY A 145 3.18 11.07 4.30
CA GLY A 145 2.80 9.68 4.08
C GLY A 145 1.58 9.50 3.17
N ILE A 146 0.81 10.56 2.93
CA ILE A 146 -0.35 10.60 2.03
C ILE A 146 -0.01 11.38 0.75
N TYR A 147 0.49 12.62 0.92
CA TYR A 147 0.94 13.50 -0.16
C TYR A 147 2.47 13.68 -0.05
N PRO A 148 3.27 12.73 -0.56
CA PRO A 148 4.73 12.83 -0.51
C PRO A 148 5.24 14.03 -1.32
N SER A 149 6.41 14.56 -0.93
CA SER A 149 7.11 15.55 -1.73
C SER A 149 7.57 14.98 -3.07
N ASP A 150 7.86 15.84 -4.04
CA ASP A 150 8.32 15.40 -5.36
C ASP A 150 9.65 14.64 -5.28
N GLU A 151 10.56 15.03 -4.39
CA GLU A 151 11.81 14.27 -4.11
C GLU A 151 11.50 12.84 -3.65
N VAL A 152 10.50 12.65 -2.76
CA VAL A 152 10.10 11.30 -2.34
C VAL A 152 9.45 10.56 -3.49
N LYS A 153 8.60 11.21 -4.31
CA LYS A 153 7.96 10.59 -5.47
C LYS A 153 8.98 10.04 -6.47
N GLU A 154 10.11 10.70 -6.67
CA GLU A 154 11.20 10.23 -7.54
C GLU A 154 11.83 8.90 -7.09
N THR A 155 11.71 8.56 -5.80
CA THR A 155 12.21 7.29 -5.26
C THR A 155 11.21 6.13 -5.41
N LEU A 156 9.95 6.43 -5.75
CA LEU A 156 8.90 5.43 -5.82
C LEU A 156 8.96 4.64 -7.13
N PHE A 157 8.49 3.40 -7.09
CA PHE A 157 8.39 2.55 -8.28
C PHE A 157 6.99 1.97 -8.43
N ALA A 158 6.51 1.89 -9.66
CA ALA A 158 5.29 1.17 -10.01
C ALA A 158 5.63 -0.27 -10.45
N LEU A 159 4.72 -1.20 -10.20
CA LEU A 159 4.83 -2.57 -10.71
C LEU A 159 4.18 -2.70 -12.08
N ASN A 160 4.83 -3.44 -12.96
CA ASN A 160 4.30 -3.83 -14.26
C ASN A 160 3.60 -5.18 -14.14
N ALA A 161 2.69 -5.45 -15.08
CA ALA A 161 2.16 -6.79 -15.24
C ALA A 161 3.28 -7.77 -15.59
N HIS A 162 3.32 -8.89 -14.86
CA HIS A 162 4.28 -9.96 -15.12
C HIS A 162 3.79 -10.90 -16.22
N THR A 163 4.73 -11.64 -16.81
CA THR A 163 4.39 -12.77 -17.64
C THR A 163 3.79 -13.89 -16.78
N GLN A 164 2.80 -14.60 -17.32
CA GLN A 164 2.19 -15.77 -16.63
C GLN A 164 3.23 -16.82 -16.22
N LYS A 165 4.32 -16.93 -16.99
CA LYS A 165 5.43 -17.84 -16.67
C LYS A 165 6.16 -17.38 -15.41
N TYR A 166 6.45 -16.09 -15.29
CA TYR A 166 7.10 -15.54 -14.12
C TYR A 166 6.19 -15.60 -12.88
N ASP A 167 4.89 -15.29 -13.02
CA ASP A 167 3.92 -15.37 -11.92
C ASP A 167 3.89 -16.74 -11.24
N ARG A 168 3.95 -17.82 -12.03
CA ARG A 168 4.02 -19.19 -11.47
C ARG A 168 5.26 -19.40 -10.61
N ILE A 169 6.39 -18.80 -10.98
CA ILE A 169 7.65 -18.92 -10.26
C ILE A 169 7.63 -18.03 -9.01
N LEU A 170 7.16 -16.78 -9.14
CA LEU A 170 6.97 -15.85 -8.04
C LEU A 170 6.05 -16.43 -6.96
N ASN A 171 4.90 -16.98 -7.35
CA ASN A 171 3.94 -17.60 -6.43
C ASN A 171 4.52 -18.82 -5.70
N ARG A 172 5.35 -19.62 -6.38
CA ARG A 172 6.05 -20.75 -5.74
C ARG A 172 7.08 -20.26 -4.73
N ALA A 173 7.89 -19.26 -5.10
CA ALA A 173 8.86 -18.66 -4.19
C ALA A 173 8.17 -18.09 -2.94
N TRP A 174 7.07 -17.34 -3.13
CA TRP A 174 6.30 -16.77 -2.02
C TRP A 174 5.64 -17.83 -1.13
N THR A 175 5.06 -18.87 -1.73
CA THR A 175 4.52 -20.00 -0.96
C THR A 175 5.60 -20.63 -0.09
N ASN A 176 6.77 -20.90 -0.67
CA ASN A 176 7.88 -21.50 0.08
C ASN A 176 8.39 -20.58 1.20
N ILE A 177 8.36 -19.25 1.03
CA ILE A 177 8.72 -18.29 2.09
C ILE A 177 7.73 -18.37 3.25
N LYS A 178 6.43 -18.47 2.94
CA LYS A 178 5.39 -18.51 3.97
C LYS A 178 5.40 -19.81 4.78
N THR A 179 5.55 -20.96 4.11
CA THR A 179 5.36 -22.29 4.71
C THR A 179 6.60 -22.86 5.40
N ASN A 180 7.80 -22.57 4.89
CA ASN A 180 9.02 -23.19 5.40
C ASN A 180 9.70 -22.24 6.39
N ARG A 181 9.62 -22.56 7.68
CA ARG A 181 10.40 -21.93 8.76
C ARG A 181 11.85 -22.39 8.71
#